data_AF-A0A0B2XHG7-F1
#
_entry.id   AF-A0A0B2XHG7-F1
#
_cell.length_a   1.000
_cell.length_b   1.000
_cell.length_c   1.000
_cell.angle_alpha   90.00
_cell.angle_beta   90.00
_cell.angle_gamma   90.00
#
_symmetry.space_group_name_H-M   'P 1'
#
loop_
_entity.id
_entity.type
_entity.pdbx_description
1 polymer ?
#
loop_
_entity_poly.entity_id
_entity_poly.type
_entity_poly.pdbx_seq_one_letter_code
_entity_poly.pdbx_strand_id
1 'polypeptide(L)'
;MALLYETVPTFEDTWIECLGDLGRYRMAVEDDDIRDREIWTGVSRFWYTKASDKIPMTGRLYHHLAILARPNALQQLYYYAKSLCVPVPFPSARDSVMTLFDPLLNANPSASQRLEPVDVAFVRVHGILFSGTHEDQLEPSMKQFLELLDNRIGREHGNWLESGYFIGISLSCLLLSFGDASNVLMNAVLKSQQTDDTIMLPDPVLTDAFKTAVRFTARTYEIVIARWGDKNTFPCLHTLLVFYWFMMDFDVGRQYLEGSLPWEQTALLLNYLLRTSEYTPRLDTPEIPWPEVGKAHPLPEDYAMRGLIYTGTYFPKNWFDNTAIDDEEKNFEPASTVSKRCERILWLGYSMAMRKRRLHWDKNTKQFSAKSNESNDNN
;
A
#
# COMPACT_ATOMS: atom_id res chain seq x y z
N MET A 1 17.91 -28.54 0.65
CA MET A 1 17.52 -27.45 1.58
C MET A 1 16.13 -27.63 2.17
N ALA A 2 15.12 -28.16 1.46
CA ALA A 2 13.79 -28.42 2.05
C ALA A 2 13.84 -29.29 3.33
N LEU A 3 14.64 -30.38 3.32
CA LEU A 3 14.85 -31.20 4.52
C LEU A 3 15.47 -30.41 5.69
N LEU A 4 16.38 -29.45 5.41
CA LEU A 4 17.00 -28.62 6.45
C LEU A 4 16.00 -27.60 7.02
N TYR A 5 15.15 -27.03 6.17
CA TYR A 5 14.03 -26.21 6.58
C TYR A 5 13.10 -26.97 7.55
N GLU A 6 12.82 -28.24 7.28
CA GLU A 6 11.95 -29.08 8.12
C GLU A 6 12.62 -29.57 9.42
N THR A 7 13.94 -29.78 9.40
CA THR A 7 14.65 -30.47 10.49
C THR A 7 15.53 -29.57 11.36
N VAL A 8 15.83 -28.34 10.91
CA VAL A 8 16.72 -27.40 11.61
C VAL A 8 16.03 -26.03 11.78
N PRO A 9 15.11 -25.89 12.76
CA PRO A 9 14.28 -24.70 12.90
C PRO A 9 15.09 -23.44 13.28
N THR A 10 16.28 -23.60 13.85
CA THR A 10 17.16 -22.48 14.25
C THR A 10 17.53 -21.54 13.10
N PHE A 11 17.56 -22.05 11.87
CA PHE A 11 17.90 -21.27 10.67
C PHE A 11 16.75 -21.24 9.65
N GLU A 12 15.52 -21.50 10.10
CA GLU A 12 14.34 -21.61 9.22
C GLU A 12 14.20 -20.42 8.27
N ASP A 13 14.38 -19.21 8.82
CA ASP A 13 14.34 -17.92 8.10
C ASP A 13 15.42 -17.80 7.02
N THR A 14 16.61 -18.36 7.25
CA THR A 14 17.67 -18.41 6.25
C THR A 14 17.35 -19.45 5.18
N TRP A 15 16.87 -20.63 5.57
CA TRP A 15 16.58 -21.71 4.64
C TRP A 15 15.45 -21.39 3.68
N ILE A 16 14.39 -20.77 4.18
CA ILE A 16 13.21 -20.43 3.38
C ILE A 16 13.56 -19.46 2.25
N GLU A 17 14.45 -18.52 2.53
CA GLU A 17 14.93 -17.55 1.57
C GLU A 17 15.90 -18.18 0.56
N CYS A 18 16.84 -19.01 1.03
CA CYS A 18 17.74 -19.75 0.15
C CYS A 18 16.99 -20.67 -0.83
N LEU A 19 15.82 -21.20 -0.45
CA LEU A 19 14.94 -21.95 -1.36
C LEU A 19 14.34 -21.04 -2.45
N GLY A 20 13.97 -19.81 -2.11
CA GLY A 20 13.55 -18.80 -3.07
C GLY A 20 14.68 -18.42 -4.05
N ASP A 21 15.90 -18.26 -3.56
CA ASP A 21 17.10 -18.00 -4.38
C ASP A 21 17.41 -19.16 -5.33
N LEU A 22 17.39 -20.40 -4.87
CA LEU A 22 17.58 -21.57 -5.73
C LEU A 22 16.54 -21.62 -6.85
N GLY A 23 15.26 -21.37 -6.54
CA GLY A 23 14.22 -21.28 -7.56
C GLY A 23 14.48 -20.16 -8.57
N ARG A 24 14.95 -18.99 -8.10
CA ARG A 24 15.27 -17.83 -8.94
C ARG A 24 16.48 -18.09 -9.85
N TYR A 25 17.53 -18.72 -9.33
CA TYR A 25 18.70 -19.09 -10.13
C TYR A 25 18.34 -20.12 -11.18
N ARG A 26 17.49 -21.10 -10.83
CA ARG A 26 17.02 -22.09 -11.79
C ARG A 26 16.18 -21.45 -12.89
N MET A 27 15.25 -20.54 -12.54
CA MET A 27 14.51 -19.72 -13.50
C MET A 27 15.44 -18.95 -14.45
N ALA A 28 16.56 -18.42 -13.95
CA ALA A 28 17.51 -17.65 -14.75
C ALA A 28 18.40 -18.48 -15.68
N VAL A 29 18.58 -19.78 -15.40
CA VAL A 29 19.33 -20.71 -16.27
C VAL A 29 18.43 -21.34 -17.33
N GLU A 30 17.14 -21.47 -17.05
CA GLU A 30 16.12 -21.92 -18.01
C GLU A 30 15.75 -20.77 -18.97
N ASP A 31 16.60 -20.57 -19.99
CA ASP A 31 16.40 -19.54 -21.02
C ASP A 31 15.63 -20.05 -22.25
N ASP A 32 15.59 -21.37 -22.48
CA ASP A 32 15.02 -21.96 -23.71
C ASP A 32 13.55 -22.45 -23.59
N ASP A 33 13.07 -22.85 -22.39
CA ASP A 33 11.67 -23.25 -22.16
C ASP A 33 10.92 -22.25 -21.26
N ILE A 34 10.00 -21.50 -21.87
CA ILE A 34 9.16 -20.50 -21.20
C ILE A 34 8.33 -21.13 -20.07
N ARG A 35 7.86 -22.37 -20.22
CA ARG A 35 7.02 -23.05 -19.21
C ARG A 35 7.85 -23.41 -17.98
N ASP A 36 9.05 -23.94 -18.20
CA ASP A 36 9.95 -24.25 -17.08
C ASP A 36 10.34 -22.98 -16.34
N ARG A 37 10.59 -21.88 -17.07
CA ARG A 37 10.81 -20.56 -16.47
C ARG A 37 9.62 -20.11 -15.62
N GLU A 38 8.39 -20.26 -16.10
CA GLU A 38 7.17 -19.92 -15.34
C GLU A 38 7.02 -20.78 -14.07
N ILE A 39 7.30 -22.09 -14.17
CA ILE A 39 7.29 -23.00 -13.01
C ILE A 39 8.28 -22.53 -11.95
N TRP A 40 9.53 -22.27 -12.33
CA TRP A 40 10.56 -21.83 -11.39
C TRP A 40 10.30 -20.43 -10.84
N THR A 41 9.65 -19.56 -11.63
CA THR A 41 9.14 -18.27 -11.14
C THR A 41 8.11 -18.50 -10.03
N GLY A 42 7.15 -19.43 -10.22
CA GLY A 42 6.16 -19.80 -9.23
C GLY A 42 6.78 -20.38 -7.95
N VAL A 43 7.72 -21.31 -8.08
CA VAL A 43 8.46 -21.90 -6.95
C VAL A 43 9.21 -20.83 -6.16
N SER A 44 9.94 -19.96 -6.87
CA SER A 44 10.67 -18.87 -6.25
C SER A 44 9.75 -17.91 -5.49
N ARG A 45 8.62 -17.52 -6.14
CA ARG A 45 7.61 -16.64 -5.55
C ARG A 45 7.00 -17.25 -4.28
N PHE A 46 6.63 -18.52 -4.30
CA PHE A 46 6.10 -19.23 -3.13
C PHE A 46 7.03 -19.11 -1.92
N TRP A 47 8.32 -19.41 -2.10
CA TRP A 47 9.29 -19.35 -1.01
C TRP A 47 9.52 -17.92 -0.49
N TYR A 48 9.59 -16.92 -1.38
CA TYR A 48 9.72 -15.53 -0.96
C TYR A 48 8.48 -14.97 -0.28
N THR A 49 7.27 -15.33 -0.74
CA THR A 49 6.02 -14.97 -0.06
C THR A 49 6.03 -15.50 1.37
N LYS A 50 6.31 -16.81 1.52
CA LYS A 50 6.37 -17.46 2.83
C LYS A 50 7.46 -16.88 3.73
N ALA A 51 8.62 -16.51 3.18
CA ALA A 51 9.67 -15.80 3.90
C ALA A 51 9.20 -14.43 4.39
N SER A 52 8.54 -13.67 3.52
CA SER A 52 8.05 -12.33 3.83
C SER A 52 6.94 -12.33 4.88
N ASP A 53 6.20 -13.42 5.04
CA ASP A 53 5.23 -13.57 6.13
C ASP A 53 5.86 -13.85 7.48
N LYS A 54 7.04 -14.46 7.51
CA LYS A 54 7.80 -14.67 8.75
C LYS A 54 8.51 -13.40 9.18
N ILE A 55 9.12 -12.69 8.23
CA ILE A 55 9.96 -11.52 8.49
C ILE A 55 9.49 -10.31 7.67
N PRO A 56 8.26 -9.81 7.92
CA PRO A 56 7.64 -8.79 7.06
C PRO A 56 8.33 -7.43 7.08
N MET A 57 9.28 -7.22 7.99
CA MET A 57 10.04 -5.98 8.09
C MET A 57 11.26 -5.93 7.16
N THR A 58 11.57 -7.03 6.47
CA THR A 58 12.78 -7.19 5.66
C THR A 58 12.55 -6.84 4.18
N GLY A 59 13.08 -5.70 3.76
CA GLY A 59 12.87 -5.13 2.42
C GLY A 59 13.34 -6.03 1.28
N ARG A 60 14.45 -6.75 1.50
CA ARG A 60 15.08 -7.57 0.47
C ARG A 60 14.18 -8.70 -0.06
N LEU A 61 13.27 -9.21 0.78
CA LEU A 61 12.29 -10.22 0.36
C LEU A 61 11.32 -9.63 -0.67
N TYR A 62 10.86 -8.40 -0.44
CA TYR A 62 10.00 -7.68 -1.38
C TYR A 62 10.73 -7.27 -2.65
N HIS A 63 12.03 -6.95 -2.58
CA HIS A 63 12.85 -6.74 -3.78
C HIS A 63 12.87 -7.98 -4.69
N HIS A 64 13.05 -9.18 -4.12
CA HIS A 64 12.99 -10.41 -4.90
C HIS A 64 11.60 -10.68 -5.48
N LEU A 65 10.53 -10.45 -4.70
CA LEU A 65 9.16 -10.54 -5.19
C LEU A 65 8.88 -9.54 -6.33
N ALA A 66 9.48 -8.34 -6.29
CA ALA A 66 9.37 -7.37 -7.37
C ALA A 66 9.95 -7.94 -8.68
N ILE A 67 11.14 -8.55 -8.64
CA ILE A 67 11.74 -9.16 -9.85
C ILE A 67 10.82 -10.24 -10.44
N LEU A 68 10.17 -11.03 -9.58
CA LEU A 68 9.29 -12.14 -9.96
C LEU A 68 7.87 -11.72 -10.35
N ALA A 69 7.51 -10.44 -10.16
CA ALA A 69 6.19 -9.91 -10.51
C ALA A 69 6.06 -9.55 -11.99
N ARG A 70 7.12 -9.70 -12.80
CA ARG A 70 7.06 -9.50 -14.26
C ARG A 70 6.04 -10.45 -14.90
N PRO A 71 5.27 -9.98 -15.91
CA PRO A 71 5.31 -8.65 -16.52
C PRO A 71 4.41 -7.58 -15.84
N ASN A 72 3.81 -7.86 -14.68
CA ASN A 72 2.87 -6.93 -14.02
C ASN A 72 3.61 -5.69 -13.46
N ALA A 73 3.52 -4.55 -14.17
CA ALA A 73 4.23 -3.33 -13.82
C ALA A 73 3.75 -2.69 -12.50
N LEU A 74 2.43 -2.74 -12.24
CA LEU A 74 1.85 -2.20 -11.02
C LEU A 74 2.31 -2.99 -9.78
N GLN A 75 2.28 -4.32 -9.86
CA GLN A 75 2.74 -5.20 -8.78
C GLN A 75 4.26 -5.08 -8.56
N GLN A 76 5.06 -4.95 -9.63
CA GLN A 76 6.48 -4.65 -9.52
C GLN A 76 6.74 -3.36 -8.75
N LEU A 77 6.05 -2.27 -9.11
CA LEU A 77 6.17 -0.99 -8.41
C LEU A 77 5.81 -1.13 -6.93
N TYR A 78 4.70 -1.78 -6.61
CA TYR A 78 4.28 -2.03 -5.23
C TYR A 78 5.40 -2.73 -4.43
N TYR A 79 5.97 -3.82 -4.94
CA TYR A 79 7.00 -4.57 -4.24
C TYR A 79 8.32 -3.80 -4.10
N TYR A 80 8.75 -3.08 -5.14
CA TYR A 80 9.94 -2.21 -5.03
C TYR A 80 9.73 -1.08 -4.03
N ALA A 81 8.54 -0.45 -4.03
CA ALA A 81 8.20 0.59 -3.07
C ALA A 81 8.17 0.05 -1.64
N LYS A 82 7.53 -1.11 -1.42
CA LYS A 82 7.50 -1.79 -0.12
C LYS A 82 8.91 -2.16 0.34
N SER A 83 9.78 -2.66 -0.54
CA SER A 83 11.18 -2.97 -0.25
C SER A 83 11.97 -1.80 0.36
N LEU A 84 11.54 -0.56 0.10
CA LEU A 84 12.18 0.67 0.58
C LEU A 84 11.46 1.31 1.78
N CYS A 85 10.19 0.95 2.02
CA CYS A 85 9.32 1.56 3.04
C CYS A 85 8.99 0.62 4.21
N VAL A 86 9.79 -0.43 4.41
CA VAL A 86 9.76 -1.28 5.59
C VAL A 86 10.89 -0.91 6.56
N PRO A 87 10.80 -1.28 7.85
CA PRO A 87 11.80 -0.91 8.87
C PRO A 87 13.23 -1.34 8.58
N VAL A 88 13.45 -2.47 7.90
CA VAL A 88 14.76 -2.88 7.39
C VAL A 88 14.74 -2.76 5.87
N PRO A 89 14.93 -1.56 5.31
CA PRO A 89 14.83 -1.33 3.87
C PRO A 89 15.99 -2.02 3.12
N PHE A 90 15.81 -2.25 1.82
CA PHE A 90 16.86 -2.77 0.94
C PHE A 90 17.28 -1.73 -0.09
N PRO A 91 18.37 -0.95 0.16
CA PRO A 91 18.76 0.17 -0.68
C PRO A 91 19.01 -0.16 -2.15
N SER A 92 19.53 -1.36 -2.46
CA SER A 92 19.76 -1.81 -3.85
C SER A 92 18.47 -1.91 -4.68
N ALA A 93 17.29 -1.87 -4.05
CA ALA A 93 16.03 -1.72 -4.77
C ALA A 93 15.94 -0.38 -5.52
N ARG A 94 16.63 0.67 -5.08
CA ARG A 94 16.66 1.98 -5.76
C ARG A 94 17.27 1.89 -7.16
N ASP A 95 18.33 1.10 -7.34
CA ASP A 95 18.92 0.86 -8.65
C ASP A 95 18.07 -0.13 -9.46
N SER A 96 17.55 -1.16 -8.81
CA SER A 96 16.80 -2.23 -9.48
C SER A 96 15.47 -1.76 -10.06
N VAL A 97 14.77 -0.86 -9.37
CA VAL A 97 13.47 -0.31 -9.84
C VAL A 97 13.63 0.52 -11.13
N MET A 98 14.83 1.04 -11.42
CA MET A 98 15.08 1.74 -12.69
C MET A 98 14.88 0.81 -13.90
N THR A 99 15.07 -0.50 -13.75
CA THR A 99 14.76 -1.47 -14.83
C THR A 99 13.27 -1.55 -15.18
N LEU A 100 12.39 -1.10 -14.28
CA LEU A 100 10.97 -0.91 -14.52
C LEU A 100 10.68 0.49 -15.10
N PHE A 101 11.34 1.53 -14.58
CA PHE A 101 11.08 2.91 -14.97
C PHE A 101 11.67 3.29 -16.33
N ASP A 102 12.94 2.97 -16.60
CA ASP A 102 13.65 3.42 -17.82
C ASP A 102 12.92 3.06 -19.13
N PRO A 103 12.36 1.84 -19.31
CA PRO A 103 11.62 1.52 -20.54
C PRO A 103 10.35 2.37 -20.72
N LEU A 104 9.70 2.77 -19.62
CA LEU A 104 8.45 3.53 -19.62
C LEU A 104 8.67 5.04 -19.73
N LEU A 105 9.82 5.55 -19.25
CA LEU A 105 10.24 6.95 -19.36
C LEU A 105 10.78 7.27 -20.77
N ASN A 106 11.54 6.36 -21.37
CA ASN A 106 12.14 6.54 -22.70
C ASN A 106 11.19 6.22 -23.87
N ALA A 107 9.89 6.11 -23.60
CA ALA A 107 8.84 5.85 -24.59
C ALA A 107 9.12 4.67 -25.54
N ASN A 108 9.74 3.58 -25.06
CA ASN A 108 10.01 2.41 -25.88
C ASN A 108 8.67 1.74 -26.26
N PRO A 109 8.22 1.78 -27.53
CA PRO A 109 6.88 1.31 -27.91
C PRO A 109 6.67 -0.18 -27.64
N SER A 110 7.76 -0.96 -27.63
CA SER A 110 7.72 -2.40 -27.33
C SER A 110 7.50 -2.71 -25.85
N ALA A 111 7.88 -1.80 -24.94
CA ALA A 111 7.77 -1.97 -23.50
C ALA A 111 6.33 -1.71 -22.99
N SER A 112 5.58 -0.84 -23.66
CA SER A 112 4.20 -0.48 -23.31
C SER A 112 3.13 -1.29 -24.03
N GLN A 113 3.47 -1.96 -25.14
CA GLN A 113 2.50 -2.70 -25.98
C GLN A 113 1.72 -3.80 -25.26
N ARG A 114 2.27 -4.36 -24.18
CA ARG A 114 1.65 -5.45 -23.39
C ARG A 114 1.11 -4.99 -22.04
N LEU A 115 1.22 -3.70 -21.73
CA LEU A 115 0.80 -3.13 -20.45
C LEU A 115 -0.44 -2.27 -20.64
N GLU A 116 -1.27 -2.25 -19.62
CA GLU A 116 -2.45 -1.42 -19.60
C GLU A 116 -2.06 0.07 -19.52
N PRO A 117 -2.64 0.95 -20.36
CA PRO A 117 -2.23 2.36 -20.43
C PRO A 117 -2.31 3.12 -19.09
N VAL A 118 -3.30 2.78 -18.26
CA VAL A 118 -3.47 3.35 -16.91
C VAL A 118 -2.32 2.97 -15.98
N ASP A 119 -1.89 1.70 -16.00
CA ASP A 119 -0.79 1.21 -15.17
C ASP A 119 0.55 1.80 -15.64
N VAL A 120 0.74 1.92 -16.96
CA VAL A 120 1.91 2.60 -17.54
C VAL A 120 2.00 4.05 -17.07
N ALA A 121 0.88 4.80 -17.13
CA ALA A 121 0.85 6.19 -16.69
C ALA A 121 1.14 6.30 -15.19
N PHE A 122 0.56 5.44 -14.36
CA PHE A 122 0.80 5.40 -12.92
C PHE A 122 2.27 5.15 -12.57
N VAL A 123 2.87 4.12 -13.19
CA VAL A 123 4.27 3.75 -12.97
C VAL A 123 5.22 4.84 -13.50
N ARG A 124 4.88 5.50 -14.61
CA ARG A 124 5.67 6.62 -15.13
C ARG A 124 5.68 7.81 -14.18
N VAL A 125 4.53 8.19 -13.60
CA VAL A 125 4.47 9.24 -12.58
C VAL A 125 5.40 8.92 -11.40
N HIS A 126 5.38 7.67 -10.92
CA HIS A 126 6.28 7.23 -9.85
C HIS A 126 7.74 7.30 -10.29
N GLY A 127 8.07 6.85 -11.51
CA GLY A 127 9.44 6.91 -12.04
C GLY A 127 9.99 8.33 -12.17
N ILE A 128 9.16 9.28 -12.61
CA ILE A 128 9.54 10.71 -12.71
C ILE A 128 9.80 11.27 -11.32
N LEU A 129 8.86 11.09 -10.38
CA LEU A 129 9.00 11.60 -9.01
C LEU A 129 10.12 10.90 -8.21
N PHE A 130 10.42 9.63 -8.54
CA PHE A 130 11.50 8.86 -7.94
C PHE A 130 12.88 9.31 -8.43
N SER A 131 13.03 9.48 -9.74
CA SER A 131 14.32 9.80 -10.37
C SER A 131 14.65 11.29 -10.40
N GLY A 132 13.63 12.16 -10.33
CA GLY A 132 13.78 13.60 -10.57
C GLY A 132 14.15 13.92 -12.03
N THR A 133 13.80 13.04 -12.97
CA THR A 133 14.09 13.21 -14.41
C THR A 133 12.80 13.18 -15.23
N HIS A 134 12.85 13.66 -16.47
CA HIS A 134 11.69 13.69 -17.38
C HIS A 134 10.49 14.49 -16.83
N GLU A 135 10.77 15.59 -16.12
CA GLU A 135 9.75 16.46 -15.50
C GLU A 135 8.72 17.00 -16.51
N ASP A 136 9.14 17.18 -17.76
CA ASP A 136 8.28 17.58 -18.89
C ASP A 136 7.13 16.60 -19.15
N GLN A 137 7.29 15.33 -18.77
CA GLN A 137 6.29 14.29 -18.92
C GLN A 137 5.39 14.11 -17.69
N LEU A 138 5.67 14.79 -16.56
CA LEU A 138 5.00 14.53 -15.28
C LEU A 138 3.50 14.84 -15.35
N GLU A 139 3.15 16.09 -15.65
CA GLU A 139 1.75 16.53 -15.73
C GLU A 139 0.95 15.77 -16.81
N PRO A 140 1.47 15.54 -18.04
CA PRO A 140 0.81 14.67 -19.02
C PRO A 140 0.53 13.26 -18.49
N SER A 141 1.48 12.66 -17.77
CA SER A 141 1.34 11.30 -17.22
C SER A 141 0.34 11.24 -16.07
N MET A 142 0.36 12.23 -15.17
CA MET A 142 -0.63 12.39 -14.11
C MET A 142 -2.03 12.54 -14.70
N LYS A 143 -2.19 13.42 -15.69
CA LYS A 143 -3.47 13.62 -16.39
C LYS A 143 -3.97 12.33 -17.03
N GLN A 144 -3.11 11.63 -17.77
CA GLN A 144 -3.46 10.37 -18.40
C GLN A 144 -3.95 9.32 -17.39
N PHE A 145 -3.23 9.13 -16.29
CA PHE A 145 -3.64 8.19 -15.24
C PHE A 145 -5.01 8.56 -14.67
N LEU A 146 -5.19 9.82 -14.27
CA LEU A 146 -6.42 10.30 -13.63
C LEU A 146 -7.64 10.21 -14.58
N GLU A 147 -7.47 10.47 -15.88
CA GLU A 147 -8.54 10.35 -16.87
C GLU A 147 -8.94 8.89 -17.16
N LEU A 148 -8.01 7.94 -17.02
CA LEU A 148 -8.25 6.52 -17.29
C LEU A 148 -8.75 5.74 -16.06
N LEU A 149 -8.48 6.22 -14.85
CA LEU A 149 -8.69 5.48 -13.61
C LEU A 149 -10.16 5.08 -13.38
N ASP A 150 -11.11 6.00 -13.51
CA ASP A 150 -12.53 5.69 -13.25
C ASP A 150 -13.06 4.59 -14.19
N ASN A 151 -12.72 4.71 -15.48
CA ASN A 151 -13.05 3.70 -16.48
C ASN A 151 -12.38 2.36 -16.19
N ARG A 152 -11.13 2.36 -15.69
CA ARG A 152 -10.43 1.14 -15.30
C ARG A 152 -11.16 0.43 -14.17
N ILE A 153 -11.50 1.14 -13.10
CA ILE A 153 -12.22 0.58 -11.95
C ILE A 153 -13.55 -0.02 -12.40
N GLY A 154 -14.31 0.70 -13.23
CA GLY A 154 -15.63 0.26 -13.69
C GLY A 154 -15.62 -1.00 -14.58
N ARG A 155 -14.55 -1.23 -15.35
CA ARG A 155 -14.44 -2.36 -16.30
C ARG A 155 -14.03 -3.68 -15.64
N GLU A 156 -13.40 -3.64 -14.48
CA GLU A 156 -12.77 -4.83 -13.88
C GLU A 156 -13.71 -5.68 -13.01
N HIS A 157 -14.96 -5.25 -12.74
CA HIS A 157 -16.04 -6.08 -12.16
C HIS A 157 -15.66 -7.03 -10.99
N GLY A 158 -14.77 -6.61 -10.07
CA GLY A 158 -14.24 -7.48 -9.00
C GLY A 158 -12.73 -7.65 -9.02
N ASN A 159 -12.11 -7.54 -10.20
CA ASN A 159 -10.68 -7.78 -10.39
C ASN A 159 -9.80 -6.59 -9.98
N TRP A 160 -10.39 -5.42 -9.71
CA TRP A 160 -9.62 -4.23 -9.29
C TRP A 160 -9.26 -4.23 -7.80
N LEU A 161 -9.69 -5.22 -7.01
CA LEU A 161 -9.40 -5.28 -5.59
C LEU A 161 -7.89 -5.26 -5.32
N GLU A 162 -7.14 -6.11 -6.04
CA GLU A 162 -5.68 -6.21 -5.94
C GLU A 162 -4.97 -4.95 -6.46
N SER A 163 -5.31 -4.54 -7.69
CA SER A 163 -4.81 -3.30 -8.27
C SER A 163 -5.05 -2.09 -7.35
N GLY A 164 -6.22 -2.05 -6.69
CA GLY A 164 -6.61 -1.00 -5.78
C GLY A 164 -5.67 -0.88 -4.57
N TYR A 165 -5.38 -1.99 -3.88
CA TYR A 165 -4.46 -1.91 -2.74
C TYR A 165 -2.99 -1.73 -3.17
N PHE A 166 -2.57 -2.21 -4.35
CA PHE A 166 -1.25 -1.87 -4.90
C PHE A 166 -1.11 -0.37 -5.17
N ILE A 167 -2.13 0.28 -5.73
CA ILE A 167 -2.16 1.73 -5.95
C ILE A 167 -2.09 2.46 -4.61
N GLY A 168 -2.94 2.11 -3.64
CA GLY A 168 -2.99 2.77 -2.33
C GLY A 168 -1.67 2.67 -1.55
N ILE A 169 -1.04 1.50 -1.55
CA ILE A 169 0.27 1.29 -0.90
C ILE A 169 1.38 2.03 -1.65
N SER A 170 1.39 2.00 -3.00
CA SER A 170 2.42 2.70 -3.79
C SER A 170 2.35 4.21 -3.60
N LEU A 171 1.15 4.80 -3.56
CA LEU A 171 0.94 6.22 -3.23
C LEU A 171 1.42 6.55 -1.82
N SER A 172 1.14 5.70 -0.84
CA SER A 172 1.61 5.86 0.53
C SER A 172 3.15 5.88 0.59
N CYS A 173 3.81 4.98 -0.16
CA CYS A 173 5.27 4.96 -0.27
C CYS A 173 5.82 6.17 -1.02
N LEU A 174 5.12 6.67 -2.05
CA LEU A 174 5.48 7.88 -2.79
C LEU A 174 5.44 9.12 -1.87
N LEU A 175 4.45 9.23 -0.99
CA LEU A 175 4.36 10.31 0.01
C LEU A 175 5.55 10.30 1.00
N LEU A 176 6.14 9.13 1.23
CA LEU A 176 7.38 8.94 2.01
C LEU A 176 8.66 9.08 1.16
N SER A 177 8.56 9.51 -0.10
CA SER A 177 9.68 9.52 -1.06
C SER A 177 10.43 8.18 -1.10
N PHE A 178 9.69 7.07 -1.03
CA PHE A 178 10.21 5.71 -1.03
C PHE A 178 11.26 5.50 0.07
N GLY A 179 10.97 6.01 1.28
CA GLY A 179 11.83 5.83 2.45
C GLY A 179 13.05 6.75 2.49
N ASP A 180 13.06 7.85 1.72
CA ASP A 180 14.12 8.87 1.82
C ASP A 180 14.05 9.58 3.18
N ALA A 181 15.12 9.52 3.97
CA ALA A 181 15.17 10.09 5.32
C ALA A 181 15.08 11.63 5.34
N SER A 182 15.31 12.31 4.22
CA SER A 182 15.14 13.76 4.08
C SER A 182 13.69 14.17 3.82
N ASN A 183 12.80 13.25 3.46
CA ASN A 183 11.38 13.56 3.26
C ASN A 183 10.73 13.95 4.59
N VAL A 184 9.93 15.03 4.59
CA VAL A 184 9.31 15.59 5.80
C VAL A 184 8.47 14.59 6.60
N LEU A 185 7.74 13.69 5.94
CA LEU A 185 6.93 12.66 6.60
C LEU A 185 7.80 11.50 7.08
N MET A 186 8.65 10.97 6.20
CA MET A 186 9.54 9.84 6.53
C MET A 186 10.48 10.18 7.69
N ASN A 187 11.04 11.40 7.69
CA ASN A 187 11.89 11.88 8.77
C ASN A 187 11.19 11.84 10.13
N ALA A 188 9.93 12.30 10.19
CA ALA A 188 9.15 12.30 11.43
C ALA A 188 8.86 10.87 11.92
N VAL A 189 8.61 9.92 11.01
CA VAL A 189 8.43 8.51 11.36
C VAL A 189 9.72 7.87 11.86
N LEU A 190 10.83 8.07 11.15
CA LEU A 190 12.13 7.55 11.56
C LEU A 190 12.53 8.09 12.93
N LYS A 191 12.32 9.39 13.17
CA LYS A 191 12.61 10.03 14.45
C LYS A 191 11.76 9.47 15.60
N SER A 192 10.49 9.11 15.38
CA SER A 192 9.66 8.52 16.43
C SER A 192 9.98 7.05 16.73
N GLN A 193 10.62 6.37 15.79
CA GLN A 193 11.02 4.96 15.90
C GLN A 193 12.50 4.78 16.29
N GLN A 194 13.28 5.87 16.33
CA GLN A 194 14.66 5.83 16.80
C GLN A 194 14.73 5.42 18.26
N THR A 195 15.61 4.47 18.53
CA THR A 195 15.94 4.01 19.89
C THR A 195 17.32 4.46 20.33
N ASP A 196 18.13 4.97 19.39
CA ASP A 196 19.51 5.42 19.60
C ASP A 196 19.68 6.84 19.03
N ASP A 197 19.77 7.81 19.94
CA ASP A 197 19.92 9.24 19.63
C ASP A 197 21.26 9.60 18.95
N THR A 198 22.20 8.65 18.83
CA THR A 198 23.49 8.89 18.17
C THR A 198 23.38 8.91 16.64
N ILE A 199 22.33 8.32 16.07
CA ILE A 199 22.10 8.30 14.61
C ILE A 199 21.48 9.64 14.18
N MET A 200 22.29 10.51 13.60
CA MET A 200 21.82 11.78 13.03
C MET A 200 21.04 11.52 11.73
N LEU A 201 19.74 11.83 11.75
CA LEU A 201 18.92 11.92 10.54
C LEU A 201 19.26 13.23 9.79
N PRO A 202 19.15 13.25 8.45
CA PRO A 202 19.25 14.51 7.71
C PRO A 202 18.12 15.45 8.10
N ASP A 203 18.33 16.76 7.91
CA ASP A 203 17.27 17.73 8.09
C ASP A 203 16.13 17.49 7.08
N PRO A 204 14.86 17.58 7.51
CA PRO A 204 13.73 17.38 6.62
C PRO A 204 13.64 18.49 5.58
N VAL A 205 13.50 18.13 4.30
CA VAL A 205 13.42 19.04 3.17
C VAL A 205 12.03 18.97 2.54
N LEU A 206 11.35 20.12 2.45
CA LEU A 206 10.09 20.26 1.73
C LEU A 206 10.37 20.48 0.24
N THR A 207 10.18 19.45 -0.58
CA THR A 207 10.41 19.51 -2.03
C THR A 207 9.12 19.74 -2.83
N ASP A 208 9.25 20.25 -4.05
CA ASP A 208 8.10 20.36 -4.97
C ASP A 208 7.62 18.99 -5.46
N ALA A 209 8.52 18.00 -5.53
CA ALA A 209 8.17 16.60 -5.76
C ALA A 209 7.22 16.07 -4.66
N PHE A 210 7.51 16.36 -3.38
CA PHE A 210 6.62 16.00 -2.27
C PHE A 210 5.24 16.66 -2.38
N LYS A 211 5.19 17.98 -2.62
CA LYS A 211 3.91 18.68 -2.82
C LYS A 211 3.12 18.10 -3.99
N THR A 212 3.80 17.69 -5.05
CA THR A 212 3.19 17.06 -6.22
C THR A 212 2.67 15.65 -5.90
N ALA A 213 3.40 14.85 -5.11
CA ALA A 213 2.93 13.57 -4.60
C ALA A 213 1.67 13.71 -3.74
N VAL A 214 1.59 14.74 -2.87
CA VAL A 214 0.37 15.05 -2.09
C VAL A 214 -0.81 15.35 -3.02
N ARG A 215 -0.63 16.24 -4.00
CA ARG A 215 -1.69 16.60 -4.98
C ARG A 215 -2.12 15.39 -5.82
N PHE A 216 -1.17 14.58 -6.29
CA PHE A 216 -1.46 13.39 -7.09
C PHE A 216 -2.23 12.34 -6.29
N THR A 217 -1.83 12.11 -5.04
CA THR A 217 -2.51 11.17 -4.13
C THR A 217 -3.93 11.65 -3.81
N ALA A 218 -4.11 12.94 -3.54
CA ALA A 218 -5.42 13.53 -3.27
C ALA A 218 -6.38 13.36 -4.46
N ARG A 219 -5.96 13.72 -5.67
CA ARG A 219 -6.77 13.57 -6.89
C ARG A 219 -7.09 12.10 -7.20
N THR A 220 -6.16 11.20 -6.92
CA THR A 220 -6.40 9.75 -7.05
C THR A 220 -7.46 9.29 -6.05
N TYR A 221 -7.33 9.69 -4.79
CA TYR A 221 -8.30 9.40 -3.74
C TYR A 221 -9.70 9.92 -4.10
N GLU A 222 -9.81 11.16 -4.62
CA GLU A 222 -11.08 11.78 -5.05
C GLU A 222 -11.82 10.93 -6.10
N ILE A 223 -11.10 10.41 -7.10
CA ILE A 223 -11.70 9.54 -8.13
C ILE A 223 -12.19 8.23 -7.51
N VAL A 224 -11.37 7.61 -6.65
CA VAL A 224 -11.69 6.34 -6.02
C VAL A 224 -12.89 6.49 -5.08
N ILE A 225 -12.92 7.52 -4.23
CA ILE A 225 -14.01 7.73 -3.27
C ILE A 225 -15.31 8.24 -3.92
N ALA A 226 -15.23 8.90 -5.08
CA ALA A 226 -16.43 9.27 -5.84
C ALA A 226 -17.29 8.05 -6.20
N ARG A 227 -16.68 6.86 -6.27
CA ARG A 227 -17.35 5.57 -6.44
C ARG A 227 -17.68 4.89 -5.10
N TRP A 228 -18.11 5.64 -4.08
CA TRP A 228 -18.35 5.13 -2.72
C TRP A 228 -19.32 3.94 -2.60
N GLY A 229 -20.15 3.67 -3.61
CA GLY A 229 -21.01 2.49 -3.69
C GLY A 229 -20.37 1.26 -4.36
N ASP A 230 -19.22 1.43 -5.01
CA ASP A 230 -18.49 0.39 -5.72
C ASP A 230 -17.48 -0.30 -4.77
N LYS A 231 -17.81 -1.51 -4.35
CA LYS A 231 -17.01 -2.31 -3.40
C LYS A 231 -15.59 -2.58 -3.89
N ASN A 232 -15.33 -2.50 -5.20
CA ASN A 232 -13.99 -2.65 -5.76
C ASN A 232 -13.03 -1.57 -5.27
N THR A 233 -13.54 -0.40 -4.88
CA THR A 233 -12.72 0.71 -4.41
C THR A 233 -12.21 0.56 -2.99
N PHE A 234 -12.84 -0.31 -2.20
CA PHE A 234 -12.62 -0.38 -0.76
C PHE A 234 -11.20 -0.78 -0.36
N PRO A 235 -10.48 -1.71 -1.02
CA PRO A 235 -9.09 -2.02 -0.66
C PRO A 235 -8.15 -0.82 -0.85
N CYS A 236 -8.33 -0.05 -1.93
CA CYS A 236 -7.58 1.18 -2.16
C CYS A 236 -7.87 2.22 -1.06
N LEU A 237 -9.15 2.44 -0.75
CA LEU A 237 -9.55 3.37 0.31
C LEU A 237 -9.07 2.92 1.69
N HIS A 238 -9.15 1.62 2.00
CA HIS A 238 -8.67 1.05 3.25
C HIS A 238 -7.16 1.30 3.41
N THR A 239 -6.34 0.92 2.43
CA THR A 239 -4.88 1.11 2.51
C THR A 239 -4.46 2.57 2.64
N LEU A 240 -5.11 3.48 1.89
CA LEU A 240 -4.86 4.92 2.02
C LEU A 240 -5.30 5.44 3.39
N LEU A 241 -6.49 5.07 3.87
CA LEU A 241 -6.99 5.49 5.18
C LEU A 241 -6.10 5.01 6.33
N VAL A 242 -5.49 3.82 6.24
CA VAL A 242 -4.49 3.37 7.22
C VAL A 242 -3.29 4.31 7.25
N PHE A 243 -2.75 4.69 6.07
CA PHE A 243 -1.64 5.62 5.98
C PHE A 243 -2.00 7.00 6.58
N TYR A 244 -3.14 7.57 6.20
CA TYR A 244 -3.60 8.85 6.73
C TYR A 244 -3.84 8.76 8.25
N TRP A 245 -4.53 7.72 8.73
CA TRP A 245 -4.78 7.51 10.16
C TRP A 245 -3.51 7.51 11.00
N PHE A 246 -2.46 6.83 10.51
CA PHE A 246 -1.13 6.83 11.14
C PHE A 246 -0.46 8.21 11.07
N MET A 247 -0.43 8.83 9.88
CA MET A 247 0.23 10.13 9.69
C MET A 247 -0.43 11.28 10.45
N MET A 248 -1.73 11.19 10.73
CA MET A 248 -2.45 12.19 11.51
C MET A 248 -1.95 12.32 12.96
N ASP A 249 -1.15 11.36 13.46
CA ASP A 249 -0.50 11.47 14.78
C ASP A 249 0.72 12.40 14.79
N PHE A 250 1.29 12.73 13.62
CA PHE A 250 2.44 13.62 13.48
C PHE A 250 2.03 15.04 13.07
N ASP A 251 2.70 16.07 13.61
CA ASP A 251 2.44 17.47 13.23
C ASP A 251 2.60 17.72 11.74
N VAL A 252 3.68 17.21 11.14
CA VAL A 252 3.93 17.32 9.70
C VAL A 252 2.87 16.59 8.86
N GLY A 253 2.39 15.43 9.32
CA GLY A 253 1.32 14.71 8.65
C GLY A 253 0.04 15.53 8.63
N ARG A 254 -0.32 16.16 9.75
CA ARG A 254 -1.46 17.07 9.81
C ARG A 254 -1.29 18.28 8.90
N GLN A 255 -0.14 18.92 8.97
CA GLN A 255 0.16 20.13 8.19
C GLN A 255 0.02 19.90 6.68
N TYR A 256 0.51 18.76 6.18
CA TYR A 256 0.59 18.53 4.73
C TYR A 256 -0.51 17.62 4.17
N LEU A 257 -1.13 16.76 4.98
CA LEU A 257 -2.09 15.76 4.51
C LEU A 257 -3.53 16.03 4.98
N GLU A 258 -3.76 16.72 6.10
CA GLU A 258 -5.12 16.91 6.62
C GLU A 258 -5.99 17.73 5.65
N GLY A 259 -5.40 18.72 4.97
CA GLY A 259 -6.10 19.53 3.96
C GLY A 259 -6.27 18.83 2.60
N SER A 260 -5.57 17.72 2.34
CA SER A 260 -5.62 17.03 1.05
C SER A 260 -6.68 15.93 1.00
N LEU A 261 -7.27 15.56 2.14
CA LEU A 261 -8.33 14.56 2.21
C LEU A 261 -9.71 15.18 1.91
N PRO A 262 -10.52 14.58 1.03
CA PRO A 262 -11.89 15.03 0.77
C PRO A 262 -12.82 14.58 1.91
N TRP A 263 -12.80 15.31 3.02
CA TRP A 263 -13.50 14.94 4.27
C TRP A 263 -15.02 14.83 4.13
N GLU A 264 -15.63 15.64 3.26
CA GLU A 264 -17.08 15.57 3.00
C GLU A 264 -17.44 14.25 2.32
N GLN A 265 -16.71 13.88 1.27
CA GLN A 265 -16.87 12.60 0.57
C GLN A 265 -16.53 11.42 1.49
N THR A 266 -15.54 11.60 2.37
CA THR A 266 -15.20 10.61 3.41
C THR A 266 -16.36 10.40 4.37
N ALA A 267 -16.98 11.48 4.88
CA ALA A 267 -18.16 11.37 5.73
C ALA A 267 -19.35 10.73 4.99
N LEU A 268 -19.55 11.05 3.71
CA LEU A 268 -20.59 10.44 2.86
C LEU A 268 -20.37 8.93 2.70
N LEU A 269 -19.15 8.49 2.39
CA LEU A 269 -18.80 7.07 2.33
C LEU A 269 -19.09 6.40 3.67
N LEU A 270 -18.59 6.94 4.78
CA LEU A 270 -18.76 6.33 6.11
C LEU A 270 -20.25 6.21 6.48
N ASN A 271 -21.05 7.24 6.24
CA ASN A 271 -22.50 7.19 6.47
C ASN A 271 -23.20 6.19 5.55
N TYR A 272 -22.77 6.06 4.29
CA TYR A 272 -23.26 5.04 3.39
C TYR A 272 -22.98 3.64 3.94
N LEU A 273 -21.73 3.36 4.35
CA LEU A 273 -21.33 2.08 4.92
C LEU A 273 -22.10 1.75 6.20
N LEU A 274 -22.34 2.73 7.09
CA LEU A 274 -23.16 2.52 8.29
C LEU A 274 -24.58 2.06 7.95
N ARG A 275 -25.17 2.64 6.90
CA ARG A 275 -26.55 2.33 6.48
C ARG A 275 -26.65 0.99 5.76
N THR A 276 -25.61 0.56 5.05
CA THR A 276 -25.60 -0.67 4.25
C THR A 276 -24.92 -1.85 4.93
N SER A 277 -24.36 -1.65 6.12
CA SER A 277 -23.76 -2.72 6.92
C SER A 277 -24.82 -3.75 7.34
N GLU A 278 -24.51 -5.03 7.14
CA GLU A 278 -25.38 -6.16 7.55
C GLU A 278 -25.45 -6.31 9.07
N TYR A 279 -24.42 -5.85 9.78
CA TYR A 279 -24.27 -5.94 11.23
C TYR A 279 -23.94 -4.58 11.82
N THR A 280 -24.18 -4.42 13.12
CA THR A 280 -23.78 -3.19 13.82
C THR A 280 -22.25 -3.16 13.95
N PRO A 281 -21.54 -2.23 13.29
CA PRO A 281 -20.08 -2.21 13.27
C PRO A 281 -19.52 -1.78 14.63
N ARG A 282 -18.39 -2.37 15.02
CA ARG A 282 -17.72 -2.11 16.31
C ARG A 282 -16.71 -0.97 16.17
N LEU A 283 -17.20 0.25 16.39
CA LEU A 283 -16.41 1.46 16.13
C LEU A 283 -15.51 1.86 17.31
N ASP A 284 -16.02 1.80 18.53
CA ASP A 284 -15.37 2.31 19.74
C ASP A 284 -14.56 1.20 20.42
N THR A 285 -13.49 0.78 19.75
CA THR A 285 -12.54 -0.23 20.25
C THR A 285 -11.11 0.32 20.14
N PRO A 286 -10.20 0.00 21.08
CA PRO A 286 -8.85 0.56 21.10
C PRO A 286 -7.98 0.07 19.95
N GLU A 287 -8.30 -1.12 19.43
CA GLU A 287 -7.65 -1.78 18.31
C GLU A 287 -8.73 -2.22 17.34
N ILE A 288 -8.34 -2.65 16.15
CA ILE A 288 -9.30 -3.11 15.18
C ILE A 288 -10.06 -4.34 15.70
N PRO A 289 -11.40 -4.42 15.54
CA PRO A 289 -12.18 -5.49 16.15
C PRO A 289 -11.72 -6.90 15.78
N TRP A 290 -11.49 -7.71 16.80
CA TRP A 290 -11.20 -9.14 16.67
C TRP A 290 -12.48 -9.91 16.27
N PRO A 291 -12.40 -11.01 15.50
CA PRO A 291 -13.57 -11.87 15.24
C PRO A 291 -14.24 -12.34 16.54
N GLU A 292 -15.57 -12.39 16.58
CA GLU A 292 -16.29 -12.83 17.79
C GLU A 292 -15.99 -14.28 18.18
N VAL A 293 -15.72 -15.14 17.19
CA VAL A 293 -15.33 -16.53 17.37
C VAL A 293 -14.11 -16.84 16.51
N GLY A 294 -13.15 -17.53 17.10
CA GLY A 294 -11.99 -18.09 16.38
C GLY A 294 -10.80 -17.14 16.26
N LYS A 295 -9.98 -17.41 15.25
CA LYS A 295 -8.75 -16.66 14.95
C LYS A 295 -9.03 -15.50 14.00
N ALA A 296 -8.16 -14.51 14.02
CA ALA A 296 -8.14 -13.47 12.99
C ALA A 296 -8.07 -14.10 11.59
N HIS A 297 -8.78 -13.47 10.66
CA HIS A 297 -8.70 -13.76 9.24
C HIS A 297 -8.47 -12.45 8.52
N PRO A 298 -7.19 -12.04 8.39
CA PRO A 298 -6.80 -10.81 7.73
C PRO A 298 -7.32 -10.74 6.29
N LEU A 299 -7.45 -9.53 5.78
CA LEU A 299 -7.77 -9.26 4.38
C LEU A 299 -6.51 -9.40 3.50
N PRO A 300 -6.64 -9.61 2.17
CA PRO A 300 -5.48 -9.63 1.28
C PRO A 300 -4.61 -8.36 1.42
N GLU A 301 -5.24 -7.19 1.52
CA GLU A 301 -4.51 -5.95 1.71
C GLU A 301 -3.87 -5.80 3.11
N ASP A 302 -4.32 -6.55 4.13
CA ASP A 302 -3.65 -6.58 5.44
C ASP A 302 -2.27 -7.25 5.31
N TYR A 303 -2.18 -8.38 4.59
CA TYR A 303 -0.92 -9.04 4.27
C TYR A 303 -0.03 -8.14 3.40
N ALA A 304 -0.62 -7.45 2.42
CA ALA A 304 0.11 -6.51 1.57
C ALA A 304 0.69 -5.33 2.36
N MET A 305 -0.04 -4.81 3.36
CA MET A 305 0.41 -3.71 4.22
C MET A 305 1.34 -4.14 5.36
N ARG A 306 1.29 -5.41 5.76
CA ARG A 306 2.08 -5.94 6.89
C ARG A 306 3.56 -5.63 6.71
N GLY A 307 4.16 -5.09 7.76
CA GLY A 307 5.59 -4.77 7.82
C GLY A 307 5.99 -3.41 7.26
N LEU A 308 5.08 -2.67 6.62
CA LEU A 308 5.33 -1.27 6.26
C LEU A 308 5.58 -0.43 7.51
N ILE A 309 6.44 0.58 7.39
CA ILE A 309 6.90 1.39 8.53
C ILE A 309 5.76 2.12 9.26
N TYR A 310 4.64 2.33 8.58
CA TYR A 310 3.44 3.01 9.10
C TYR A 310 2.32 2.06 9.57
N THR A 311 2.54 0.74 9.60
CA THR A 311 1.50 -0.25 9.96
C THR A 311 1.78 -1.01 11.25
N GLY A 312 2.92 -0.75 11.90
CA GLY A 312 3.37 -1.47 13.09
C GLY A 312 2.42 -1.40 14.30
N THR A 313 1.66 -0.31 14.44
CA THR A 313 0.66 -0.13 15.51
C THR A 313 -0.79 -0.29 15.03
N TYR A 314 -0.99 -0.56 13.75
CA TYR A 314 -2.34 -0.69 13.17
C TYR A 314 -2.93 -2.07 13.47
N PHE A 315 -2.16 -3.13 13.22
CA PHE A 315 -2.65 -4.50 13.39
C PHE A 315 -2.60 -4.95 14.86
N PRO A 316 -3.69 -5.56 15.38
CA PRO A 316 -3.68 -6.18 16.69
C PRO A 316 -2.55 -7.20 16.86
N LYS A 317 -2.13 -7.44 18.10
CA LYS A 317 -1.17 -8.51 18.39
C LYS A 317 -1.77 -9.86 17.94
N ASN A 318 -0.95 -10.72 17.34
CA ASN A 318 -1.32 -12.04 16.82
C ASN A 318 -2.32 -12.01 15.62
N TRP A 319 -2.51 -10.86 14.96
CA TRP A 319 -3.44 -10.71 13.82
C TRP A 319 -3.15 -11.70 12.68
N PHE A 320 -1.87 -12.07 12.50
CA PHE A 320 -1.40 -12.92 11.41
C PHE A 320 -1.01 -14.35 11.87
N ASP A 321 -1.36 -14.76 13.10
CA ASP A 321 -0.94 -16.05 13.68
C ASP A 321 -1.82 -17.23 13.24
N ASN A 322 -2.76 -17.01 12.33
CA ASN A 322 -3.62 -18.08 11.83
C ASN A 322 -2.90 -18.94 10.78
N THR A 323 -2.13 -19.93 11.26
CA THR A 323 -1.37 -20.89 10.44
C THR A 323 -2.22 -21.81 9.56
N ALA A 324 -3.55 -21.77 9.67
CA ALA A 324 -4.44 -22.55 8.80
C ALA A 324 -4.67 -21.88 7.44
N ILE A 325 -4.42 -20.56 7.33
CA ILE A 325 -4.56 -19.80 6.09
C ILE A 325 -3.32 -20.03 5.23
N ASP A 326 -3.47 -20.76 4.13
CA ASP A 326 -2.40 -20.95 3.15
C ASP A 326 -2.27 -19.74 2.20
N ASP A 327 -1.27 -19.76 1.31
CA ASP A 327 -0.98 -18.64 0.42
C ASP A 327 -2.07 -18.38 -0.64
N GLU A 328 -2.83 -19.41 -1.02
CA GLU A 328 -3.95 -19.27 -1.95
C GLU A 328 -5.15 -18.62 -1.24
N GLU A 329 -5.45 -19.06 -0.02
CA GLU A 329 -6.53 -18.53 0.82
C GLU A 329 -6.31 -17.05 1.18
N LYS A 330 -5.05 -16.59 1.31
CA LYS A 330 -4.74 -15.16 1.56
C LYS A 330 -5.29 -14.22 0.50
N ASN A 331 -5.41 -14.69 -0.73
CA ASN A 331 -5.89 -13.91 -1.87
C ASN A 331 -7.35 -14.23 -2.21
N PHE A 332 -7.98 -15.13 -1.46
CA PHE A 332 -9.37 -15.53 -1.68
C PHE A 332 -10.32 -14.42 -1.18
N GLU A 333 -11.27 -14.03 -2.03
CA GLU A 333 -12.20 -12.90 -1.79
C GLU A 333 -13.67 -13.38 -1.72
N PRO A 334 -14.07 -14.12 -0.66
CA PRO A 334 -15.48 -14.46 -0.44
C PRO A 334 -16.28 -13.22 -0.03
N ALA A 335 -17.61 -13.25 -0.17
CA ALA A 335 -18.48 -12.10 0.15
C ALA A 335 -18.28 -11.52 1.58
N SER A 336 -17.80 -12.34 2.53
CA SER A 336 -17.50 -11.93 3.91
C SER A 336 -16.33 -10.95 4.03
N THR A 337 -15.39 -10.89 3.06
CA THR A 337 -14.28 -9.93 3.08
C THR A 337 -14.77 -8.50 2.90
N VAL A 338 -15.82 -8.29 2.10
CA VAL A 338 -16.45 -6.98 1.91
C VAL A 338 -16.94 -6.44 3.26
N SER A 339 -17.69 -7.23 4.02
CA SER A 339 -18.24 -6.79 5.32
C SER A 339 -17.13 -6.48 6.33
N LYS A 340 -16.07 -7.31 6.37
CA LYS A 340 -14.88 -7.03 7.19
C LYS A 340 -14.22 -5.71 6.79
N ARG A 341 -14.03 -5.47 5.49
CA ARG A 341 -13.42 -4.25 4.94
C ARG A 341 -14.24 -3.00 5.24
N CYS A 342 -15.57 -3.08 5.15
CA CYS A 342 -16.47 -2.02 5.59
C CYS A 342 -16.26 -1.69 7.08
N GLU A 343 -16.17 -2.70 7.96
CA GLU A 343 -15.90 -2.50 9.39
C GLU A 343 -14.54 -1.81 9.61
N ARG A 344 -13.51 -2.17 8.83
CA ARG A 344 -12.17 -1.53 8.89
C ARG A 344 -12.23 -0.05 8.54
N ILE A 345 -12.85 0.29 7.42
CA ILE A 345 -12.98 1.67 6.94
C ILE A 345 -13.78 2.50 7.96
N LEU A 346 -14.86 1.94 8.50
CA LEU A 346 -15.67 2.58 9.54
C LEU A 346 -14.91 2.81 10.84
N TRP A 347 -14.14 1.82 11.30
CA TRP A 347 -13.29 1.94 12.48
C TRP A 347 -12.22 3.03 12.31
N LEU A 348 -11.54 3.06 11.17
CA LEU A 348 -10.57 4.11 10.83
C LEU A 348 -11.22 5.50 10.82
N GLY A 349 -12.38 5.64 10.17
CA GLY A 349 -13.15 6.88 10.15
C GLY A 349 -13.56 7.35 11.54
N TYR A 350 -14.07 6.44 12.36
CA TYR A 350 -14.43 6.73 13.76
C TYR A 350 -13.22 7.15 14.59
N SER A 351 -12.11 6.40 14.50
CA SER A 351 -10.87 6.68 15.22
C SER A 351 -10.33 8.08 14.89
N MET A 352 -10.33 8.47 13.61
CA MET A 352 -9.95 9.83 13.20
C MET A 352 -10.95 10.89 13.70
N ALA A 353 -12.25 10.62 13.68
CA ALA A 353 -13.27 11.53 14.20
C ALA A 353 -13.14 11.78 15.71
N MET A 354 -12.70 10.78 16.48
CA MET A 354 -12.46 10.91 17.92
C MET A 354 -11.29 11.84 18.27
N ARG A 355 -10.39 12.12 17.30
CA ARG A 355 -9.36 13.14 17.44
C ARG A 355 -9.94 14.59 17.34
N LYS A 356 -11.26 14.74 17.12
CA LYS A 356 -12.05 16.01 17.07
C LYS A 356 -11.50 17.06 16.10
N ARG A 357 -11.24 16.65 14.86
CA ARG A 357 -10.62 17.48 13.80
C ARG A 357 -11.60 17.85 12.70
N ARG A 358 -11.26 17.56 11.44
CA ARG A 358 -12.06 17.83 10.24
C ARG A 358 -13.27 16.91 10.10
N LEU A 359 -13.13 15.67 10.52
CA LEU A 359 -14.19 14.67 10.59
C LEU A 359 -14.80 14.67 11.99
N HIS A 360 -16.13 14.66 12.05
CA HIS A 360 -16.90 14.68 13.28
C HIS A 360 -17.84 13.50 13.35
N TRP A 361 -18.02 12.97 14.55
CA TRP A 361 -19.00 11.93 14.87
C TRP A 361 -20.02 12.50 15.85
N ASP A 362 -21.29 12.50 15.45
CA ASP A 362 -22.39 12.86 16.32
C ASP A 362 -22.92 11.61 17.04
N LYS A 363 -22.77 11.59 18.37
CA LYS A 363 -23.20 10.47 19.22
C LYS A 363 -24.73 10.30 19.26
N ASN A 364 -25.50 11.35 19.04
CA ASN A 364 -26.96 11.32 19.10
C ASN A 364 -27.55 10.79 17.81
N THR A 365 -27.10 11.31 16.67
CA THR A 365 -27.59 10.91 15.34
C THR A 365 -26.87 9.68 14.79
N LYS A 366 -25.72 9.31 15.37
CA LYS A 366 -24.81 8.25 14.89
C LYS A 366 -24.39 8.47 13.44
N GLN A 367 -24.04 9.70 13.11
CA GLN A 367 -23.63 10.10 11.76
C GLN A 367 -22.29 10.82 11.78
N PHE A 368 -21.58 10.68 10.67
CA PHE A 368 -20.38 11.44 10.35
C PHE A 368 -20.73 12.75 9.66
N SER A 369 -20.00 13.80 9.96
CA SER A 369 -20.02 15.07 9.23
C SER A 369 -18.61 15.63 9.11
N ALA A 370 -18.40 16.55 8.16
CA ALA A 370 -17.14 17.25 8.01
C ALA A 370 -17.37 18.75 8.19
N LYS A 371 -16.40 19.46 8.79
CA LYS A 371 -16.36 20.92 8.72
C LYS A 371 -15.81 21.34 7.37
N SER A 372 -16.58 22.13 6.63
CA SER A 372 -16.07 22.82 5.45
C SER A 372 -14.87 23.68 5.84
N ASN A 373 -13.92 23.87 4.92
CA ASN A 373 -12.97 24.96 5.05
C ASN A 373 -13.78 26.25 5.11
N GLU A 374 -13.97 26.84 6.29
CA GLU A 374 -14.13 28.28 6.36
C GLU A 374 -12.87 28.85 5.72
N SER A 375 -13.03 29.38 4.51
CA SER A 375 -12.12 30.38 3.98
C SER A 375 -11.92 31.40 5.10
N ASN A 376 -10.67 31.62 5.50
CA ASN A 376 -10.27 32.79 6.25
C ASN A 376 -10.52 34.03 5.37
N ASP A 377 -11.78 34.37 5.15
CA ASP A 377 -12.23 35.73 4.96
C ASP A 377 -12.71 36.16 6.34
N ASN A 378 -11.85 36.86 7.08
CA ASN A 378 -12.25 37.97 7.94
C ASN A 378 -11.03 38.70 8.53
N ASN A 379 -10.84 39.91 7.98
CA ASN A 379 -10.10 41.09 8.42
C ASN A 379 -8.57 41.10 8.40
#